data_AF-A0A9X6XVB2-F1
#
_entry.id   AF-A0A9X6XVB2-F1
#
_cell.length_a   1.000
_cell.length_b   1.000
_cell.length_c   1.000
_cell.angle_alpha   90.00
_cell.angle_beta   90.00
_cell.angle_gamma   90.00
#
_symmetry.space_group_name_H-M   'P 1'
#
loop_
_entity.id
_entity.type
_entity.pdbx_description
1 polymer ?
#
loop_
_entity_poly.entity_id
_entity_poly.type
_entity_poly.pdbx_seq_one_letter_code
_entity_poly.pdbx_strand_id
1 'polypeptide(L)'
;MTIWDNIHLKPSERLKYTSFELAKMVKEKRLSLGLTVEEVAIQYNTNTIMLERIEAASCVFNVKMFHFISLFLGLTTEEIIAKEKDDMTVLYASLKKANPEIKKTVHDANTIFDEMVMQLKISV
;
A
#
# COMPACT_ATOMS: atom_id res chain seq x y z
N MET A 1 29.63 1.13 20.88
CA MET A 1 28.59 0.65 19.95
C MET A 1 27.34 1.44 20.25
N THR A 2 27.02 2.41 19.40
CA THR A 2 25.84 3.27 19.56
C THR A 2 24.79 2.89 18.53
N ILE A 3 23.53 3.23 18.78
CA ILE A 3 22.39 2.99 17.87
C ILE A 3 22.68 3.58 16.46
N TRP A 4 23.56 4.60 16.40
CA TRP A 4 24.08 5.24 15.18
C TRP A 4 24.87 4.29 14.25
N ASP A 5 25.48 3.24 14.78
CA ASP A 5 26.31 2.30 14.01
C ASP A 5 25.47 1.32 13.16
N ASN A 6 24.15 1.28 13.36
CA ASN A 6 23.22 0.36 12.69
C ASN A 6 22.20 1.06 11.78
N ILE A 7 22.38 2.36 11.50
CA ILE A 7 21.47 3.12 10.64
C ILE A 7 21.67 2.69 9.19
N HIS A 8 20.82 1.77 8.74
CA HIS A 8 20.62 1.48 7.33
C HIS A 8 19.53 2.41 6.79
N LEU A 9 19.96 3.52 6.19
CA LEU A 9 19.17 4.37 5.29
C LEU A 9 18.84 3.63 3.98
N LYS A 10 18.26 2.42 4.09
CA LYS A 10 17.86 1.64 2.92
C LYS A 10 16.58 2.23 2.33
N PRO A 11 16.42 2.24 1.00
CA PRO A 11 15.15 2.56 0.37
C PRO A 11 14.06 1.70 1.00
N SER A 12 12.97 2.32 1.47
CA SER A 12 11.79 1.58 1.88
C SER A 12 11.16 0.95 0.64
N GLU A 13 10.93 -0.35 0.72
CA GLU A 13 10.12 -1.06 -0.27
C GLU A 13 8.71 -1.19 0.30
N ARG A 14 7.73 -0.61 -0.38
CA ARG A 14 6.31 -0.77 -0.06
C ARG A 14 5.58 -1.39 -1.23
N LEU A 15 4.45 -2.04 -0.95
CA LEU A 15 3.56 -2.48 -2.02
C LEU A 15 3.14 -1.27 -2.84
N LYS A 16 3.16 -1.42 -4.16
CA LYS A 16 2.74 -0.41 -5.13
C LYS A 16 1.33 0.08 -4.86
N TYR A 17 0.45 -0.85 -4.49
CA TYR A 17 -0.92 -0.55 -4.11
C TYR A 17 -1.23 -1.08 -2.70
N THR A 18 -1.83 -0.23 -1.90
CA THR A 18 -2.52 -0.60 -0.66
C THR A 18 -3.88 -1.23 -0.97
N SER A 19 -4.44 -1.98 -0.02
CA SER A 19 -5.80 -2.51 -0.14
C SER A 19 -6.84 -1.40 -0.35
N PHE A 20 -6.63 -0.23 0.26
CA PHE A 20 -7.49 0.95 0.09
C PHE A 20 -7.42 1.53 -1.32
N GLU A 21 -6.23 1.63 -1.92
CA GLU A 21 -6.07 2.09 -3.29
C GLU A 21 -6.72 1.12 -4.29
N LEU A 22 -6.51 -0.19 -4.11
CA LEU A 22 -7.16 -1.20 -4.95
C LEU A 22 -8.68 -1.16 -4.81
N ALA A 23 -9.20 -1.06 -3.58
CA ALA A 23 -10.63 -0.93 -3.32
C ALA A 23 -11.23 0.29 -4.02
N LYS A 24 -10.55 1.44 -3.92
CA LYS A 24 -10.94 2.68 -4.59
C LYS A 24 -10.94 2.51 -6.11
N MET A 25 -9.88 1.96 -6.70
CA MET A 25 -9.79 1.73 -8.15
C MET A 25 -10.90 0.81 -8.66
N VAL A 26 -11.22 -0.26 -7.93
CA VAL A 26 -12.32 -1.17 -8.28
C VAL A 26 -13.66 -0.43 -8.27
N LYS A 27 -13.93 0.31 -7.20
CA LYS A 27 -15.18 1.08 -7.06
C LYS A 27 -15.32 2.14 -8.15
N GLU A 28 -14.25 2.91 -8.40
CA GLU A 28 -14.23 3.94 -9.44
C GLU A 28 -14.43 3.34 -10.83
N LYS A 29 -13.80 2.20 -11.14
CA LYS A 29 -13.99 1.50 -12.42
C LYS A 29 -15.42 0.99 -12.58
N ARG A 30 -16.02 0.41 -11.53
CA ARG A 30 -17.43 -0.02 -11.59
C ARG A 30 -18.36 1.17 -11.86
N LEU A 31 -18.17 2.27 -11.12
CA LEU A 31 -18.98 3.48 -11.27
C LEU A 31 -18.80 4.13 -12.65
N SER A 32 -17.59 4.14 -13.22
CA SER A 32 -17.35 4.69 -14.56
C SER A 32 -17.96 3.86 -15.67
N LEU A 33 -18.13 2.56 -15.46
CA LEU A 33 -18.88 1.66 -16.35
C LEU A 33 -20.40 1.76 -16.15
N GLY A 34 -20.86 2.50 -15.13
CA GLY A 34 -22.29 2.64 -14.80
C GLY A 34 -22.92 1.35 -14.27
N LEU A 35 -22.11 0.41 -13.76
CA LEU A 35 -22.57 -0.92 -13.35
C LEU A 35 -22.96 -0.96 -11.86
N THR A 36 -23.98 -1.76 -11.54
CA THR A 36 -24.29 -2.13 -10.17
C THR A 36 -23.37 -3.25 -9.67
N VAL A 37 -23.39 -3.52 -8.37
CA VAL A 37 -22.60 -4.61 -7.76
C VAL A 37 -23.07 -5.96 -8.31
N GLU A 38 -24.38 -6.13 -8.50
CA GLU A 38 -25.02 -7.33 -9.03
C GLU A 38 -24.62 -7.59 -10.48
N GLU A 39 -24.58 -6.55 -11.31
CA GLU A 39 -24.18 -6.66 -12.72
C GLU A 39 -22.72 -7.12 -12.84
N VAL A 40 -21.82 -6.54 -12.04
CA VAL A 40 -20.42 -6.99 -11.98
C VAL A 40 -20.31 -8.43 -11.45
N ALA A 41 -21.09 -8.77 -10.42
CA ALA A 41 -21.10 -10.12 -9.86
C ALA A 41 -21.48 -11.17 -10.91
N ILE A 42 -22.50 -10.90 -11.73
CA ILE A 42 -22.92 -11.77 -12.83
C ILE A 42 -21.85 -11.82 -13.91
N GLN A 43 -21.35 -10.67 -14.38
CA GLN A 43 -20.43 -10.60 -15.51
C GLN A 43 -19.08 -11.27 -15.23
N TYR A 44 -18.58 -11.16 -14.00
CA TYR A 44 -17.28 -11.69 -13.60
C TYR A 44 -17.38 -12.97 -12.77
N ASN A 45 -18.57 -13.58 -12.69
CA ASN A 45 -18.86 -14.77 -11.89
C ASN A 45 -18.28 -14.68 -10.46
N THR A 46 -18.52 -13.54 -9.81
CA THR A 46 -18.08 -13.26 -8.44
C THR A 46 -19.26 -13.11 -7.49
N ASN A 47 -18.99 -13.11 -6.19
CA ASN A 47 -20.02 -12.94 -5.17
C ASN A 47 -20.21 -11.44 -4.86
N THR A 48 -21.45 -10.97 -4.80
CA THR A 48 -21.79 -9.58 -4.45
C THR A 48 -21.18 -9.16 -3.11
N ILE A 49 -21.27 -10.01 -2.09
CA ILE A 49 -20.68 -9.79 -0.76
C ILE A 49 -19.15 -9.63 -0.86
N MET A 50 -18.52 -10.40 -1.74
CA MET A 50 -17.08 -10.30 -1.95
C MET A 50 -16.71 -8.96 -2.59
N LEU A 51 -17.46 -8.52 -3.61
CA LEU A 51 -17.24 -7.23 -4.26
C LEU A 51 -17.47 -6.06 -3.29
N GLU A 52 -18.54 -6.10 -2.50
CA GLU A 52 -18.82 -5.09 -1.47
C GLU A 52 -17.70 -5.00 -0.43
N ARG A 53 -17.17 -6.14 0.02
CA ARG A 53 -16.03 -6.18 0.95
C ARG A 53 -14.75 -5.62 0.35
N ILE A 54 -14.51 -5.88 -0.94
CA ILE A 54 -13.38 -5.30 -1.67
C ILE A 54 -13.54 -3.79 -1.73
N GLU A 55 -14.68 -3.28 -2.20
CA GLU A 55 -14.93 -1.84 -2.35
C GLU A 55 -14.94 -1.07 -1.03
N ALA A 56 -15.33 -1.73 0.07
CA ALA A 56 -15.28 -1.16 1.40
C ALA A 56 -13.89 -1.21 2.05
N ALA A 57 -12.91 -1.91 1.44
CA ALA A 57 -11.61 -2.23 2.04
C ALA A 57 -11.74 -2.85 3.44
N SER A 58 -12.82 -3.59 3.72
CA SER A 58 -13.19 -4.03 5.07
C SER A 58 -12.55 -5.35 5.49
N CYS A 59 -11.73 -5.95 4.63
CA CYS A 59 -11.04 -7.19 4.93
C CYS A 59 -9.68 -7.31 4.23
N VAL A 60 -8.84 -8.18 4.77
CA VAL A 60 -7.61 -8.63 4.10
C VAL A 60 -7.97 -9.39 2.83
N PHE A 61 -7.35 -9.02 1.72
CA PHE A 61 -7.60 -9.64 0.42
C PHE A 61 -6.93 -11.01 0.36
N ASN A 62 -7.73 -12.02 0.01
CA ASN A 62 -7.24 -13.36 -0.26
C ASN A 62 -6.93 -13.53 -1.76
N VAL A 63 -6.37 -14.69 -2.13
CA VAL A 63 -5.99 -14.99 -3.52
C VAL A 63 -7.14 -14.82 -4.52
N LYS A 64 -8.38 -15.22 -4.15
CA LYS A 64 -9.55 -15.06 -5.01
C LYS A 64 -9.88 -13.58 -5.24
N MET A 65 -9.74 -12.75 -4.20
CA MET A 65 -9.94 -11.30 -4.29
C MET A 65 -8.89 -10.66 -5.19
N PHE A 66 -7.61 -11.01 -5.03
CA PHE A 66 -6.55 -10.51 -5.91
C PHE A 66 -6.77 -10.94 -7.37
N HIS A 67 -7.20 -12.17 -7.62
CA HIS A 67 -7.51 -12.63 -8.96
C HIS A 67 -8.66 -11.86 -9.60
N PHE A 68 -9.75 -11.64 -8.85
CA PHE A 68 -10.84 -10.79 -9.30
C PHE A 68 -10.37 -9.36 -9.59
N ILE A 69 -9.61 -8.74 -8.68
CA ILE A 69 -9.10 -7.38 -8.85
C ILE A 69 -8.20 -7.27 -10.08
N SER A 70 -7.32 -8.25 -10.31
CA SER A 70 -6.48 -8.38 -11.51
C SER A 70 -7.33 -8.39 -12.78
N LEU A 71 -8.30 -9.31 -12.84
CA LEU A 71 -9.19 -9.47 -13.99
C LEU A 71 -10.05 -8.20 -14.23
N PHE A 72 -10.61 -7.65 -13.16
CA PHE A 72 -11.52 -6.52 -13.23
C PHE A 72 -10.79 -5.23 -13.61
N LEU A 73 -9.60 -4.97 -13.05
CA LEU A 73 -8.80 -3.79 -13.37
C LEU A 73 -8.02 -3.94 -14.68
N GLY A 74 -7.76 -5.17 -15.14
CA GLY A 74 -6.91 -5.45 -16.31
C GLY A 74 -5.42 -5.30 -15.98
N LEU A 75 -5.05 -5.56 -14.73
CA LEU A 75 -3.66 -5.56 -14.24
C LEU A 75 -3.23 -7.00 -13.99
N THR A 76 -1.94 -7.31 -14.15
CA THR A 76 -1.44 -8.63 -13.77
C THR A 76 -1.35 -8.78 -12.25
N THR A 77 -1.32 -10.03 -11.77
CA THR A 77 -1.10 -10.28 -10.34
C THR A 77 0.23 -9.69 -9.88
N GLU A 78 1.27 -9.79 -10.73
CA GLU A 78 2.61 -9.25 -10.48
C GLU A 78 2.58 -7.72 -10.33
N GLU A 79 1.79 -7.02 -11.13
CA GLU A 79 1.65 -5.56 -11.04
C GLU A 79 0.95 -5.13 -9.74
N ILE A 80 -0.05 -5.90 -9.29
CA ILE A 80 -0.80 -5.59 -8.08
C ILE A 80 0.04 -5.79 -6.82
N ILE A 81 0.89 -6.83 -6.80
CA ILE A 81 1.76 -7.15 -5.66
C ILE A 81 3.17 -6.57 -5.80
N ALA A 82 3.44 -5.83 -6.87
CA ALA A 82 4.73 -5.20 -7.12
C ALA A 82 5.12 -4.33 -5.93
N LYS A 83 6.43 -4.28 -5.65
CA LYS A 83 6.97 -3.35 -4.66
C LYS A 83 7.59 -2.17 -5.39
N GLU A 84 7.27 -0.97 -4.91
CA GLU A 84 7.96 0.24 -5.31
C GLU A 84 9.00 0.60 -4.25
N LYS A 85 10.16 1.06 -4.73
CA LYS A 85 11.18 1.68 -3.89
C LYS A 85 10.84 3.15 -3.80
N ASP A 86 10.65 3.66 -2.59
CA ASP A 86 10.45 5.09 -2.42
C ASP A 86 11.73 5.83 -2.84
N ASP A 87 11.58 6.82 -3.73
CA ASP A 87 12.69 7.66 -4.16
C ASP A 87 13.00 8.71 -3.09
N MET A 88 13.93 8.37 -2.22
CA MET A 88 14.36 9.21 -1.12
C MET A 88 15.44 10.23 -1.53
N THR A 89 15.84 10.31 -2.81
CA THR A 89 16.96 11.16 -3.24
C THR A 89 16.76 12.65 -2.95
N VAL A 90 15.54 13.17 -3.11
CA VAL A 90 15.22 14.59 -2.83
C VAL A 90 15.31 14.90 -1.32
N LEU A 91 14.85 13.96 -0.50
CA LEU A 91 14.95 14.03 0.96
C LEU A 91 16.41 13.98 1.40
N TYR A 92 17.22 13.09 0.81
CA TYR A 92 18.66 13.01 1.06
C TYR A 92 19.42 14.26 0.61
N ALA A 93 19.11 14.81 -0.56
CA ALA A 93 19.74 16.02 -1.07
C ALA A 93 19.46 17.23 -0.17
N SER A 94 18.22 17.34 0.31
CA SER A 94 17.77 18.41 1.22
C SER A 94 18.37 18.24 2.61
N LEU A 95 18.37 17.02 3.17
CA LEU A 95 19.00 16.69 4.44
C LEU A 95 20.50 16.97 4.42
N LYS A 96 21.21 16.66 3.33
CA LYS A 96 22.66 16.88 3.24
C LYS A 96 23.04 18.36 3.47
N LYS A 97 22.19 19.28 3.02
CA LYS A 97 22.33 20.74 3.20
C LYS A 97 21.64 21.30 4.46
N ALA A 98 20.85 20.49 5.16
CA ALA A 98 20.10 20.91 6.34
C ALA A 98 20.99 21.03 7.59
N ASN A 99 20.58 21.89 8.53
CA ASN A 99 21.27 22.02 9.81
C ASN A 99 21.22 20.68 10.60
N PRO A 100 22.11 20.49 11.59
CA PRO A 100 22.16 19.26 12.38
C PRO A 100 20.87 18.92 13.14
N GLU A 101 20.09 19.93 13.57
CA GLU A 101 18.83 19.73 14.29
C GLU A 101 17.75 19.14 13.39
N ILE A 102 17.61 19.64 12.16
CA ILE A 102 16.64 19.11 11.17
C ILE A 102 16.97 17.66 10.82
N LYS A 103 18.27 17.33 10.68
CA LYS A 103 18.71 15.94 10.48
C LYS A 103 18.30 15.04 11.64
N LYS A 104 18.47 15.53 12.87
CA LYS A 104 18.08 14.82 14.08
C LYS A 104 16.56 14.62 14.14
N THR A 105 15.77 15.65 13.86
CA THR A 105 14.30 15.56 13.88
C THR A 105 13.75 14.58 12.84
N VAL A 106 14.28 14.58 11.62
CA VAL A 106 13.86 13.61 10.59
C VAL A 106 14.26 12.18 10.98
N HIS A 107 15.42 12.02 11.62
CA HIS A 107 15.82 10.73 12.17
C HIS A 107 14.87 10.24 13.25
N ASP A 108 14.57 11.09 14.24
CA ASP A 108 13.66 10.77 15.34
C ASP A 108 12.27 10.39 14.81
N ALA A 109 11.77 11.10 13.79
CA ALA A 109 10.49 10.80 13.14
C ALA A 109 10.48 9.42 12.45
N ASN A 110 11.56 9.06 11.76
CA ASN A 110 11.67 7.75 11.12
C ASN A 110 11.74 6.62 12.15
N THR A 111 12.48 6.81 13.25
CA THR A 111 12.55 5.83 14.34
C THR A 111 11.18 5.58 14.97
N ILE A 112 10.42 6.63 15.24
CA ILE A 112 9.05 6.51 15.77
C ILE A 112 8.16 5.75 14.78
N PHE A 113 8.24 6.09 13.49
CA PHE A 113 7.45 5.42 12.45
C PHE A 113 7.78 3.92 12.35
N ASP A 114 9.07 3.56 12.35
CA ASP A 114 9.52 2.17 12.31
C ASP A 114 9.09 1.39 13.56
N GLU A 115 9.14 2.00 14.74
CA GLU A 115 8.61 1.41 15.98
C GLU A 115 7.10 1.18 15.90
N MET A 116 6.32 2.15 15.39
CA MET A 116 4.88 2.00 15.20
C MET A 116 4.55 0.86 14.24
N VAL A 117 5.28 0.75 13.12
CA VAL A 117 5.12 -0.33 12.14
C VAL A 117 5.50 -1.70 12.75
N MET A 118 6.52 -1.76 13.61
CA MET A 118 6.88 -2.99 14.32
C MET A 118 5.84 -3.39 15.37
N GLN A 119 5.29 -2.45 16.13
CA GLN A 119 4.24 -2.73 17.12
C GLN A 119 2.97 -3.28 16.46
N LEU A 120 2.60 -2.75 15.29
CA LEU A 120 1.50 -3.29 14.46
C LEU A 120 1.74 -4.74 13.98
N LYS A 121 3.01 -5.18 13.90
CA LYS A 121 3.37 -6.57 13.55
C LYS A 121 3.45 -7.50 14.76
N ILE A 122 3.68 -6.96 15.96
CA ILE A 122 3.78 -7.73 17.22
C ILE A 122 2.40 -7.89 17.89
N SER A 123 1.42 -7.05 17.56
CA SER A 123 0.01 -7.28 17.91
C SER A 123 -0.59 -8.44 17.12
N VAL A 124 -0.15 -9.66 17.44
CA VAL A 124 -0.80 -10.95 17.20
C VAL A 124 -1.13 -11.55 18.57
#